data_AF-A0A2G7G4C3-F1
#
_entry.id   AF-A0A2G7G4C3-F1
#
_cell.length_a   1.000
_cell.length_b   1.000
_cell.length_c   1.000
_cell.angle_alpha   90.00
_cell.angle_beta   90.00
_cell.angle_gamma   90.00
#
_symmetry.space_group_name_H-M   'P 1'
#
loop_
_entity.id
_entity.type
_entity.pdbx_description
1 polymer ?
#
loop_
_entity_poly.entity_id
_entity_poly.type
_entity_poly.pdbx_seq_one_letter_code
_entity_poly.pdbx_strand_id
1 'polypeptide(L)'
;MRVLDTPDKWVQSACVLCSNGCGLDIGVKDGRVVGVRSRATTCWESIHHPDRLKHPPIRRNGKLERASWDEAMSLIVDKAKEIRARLTNHGIGFYTSGQLFLEEYYVLAMIGKAGLNTLHMDGNTRLCTATAAASMRESFGSDGQPGLMGILTIRNTVLWCRILDRLDGAYPPKLIVVDPRRSETAKRATIHLAPKIGTNVALLNGVQHLLLKNGWVNEEFVSEHVVGLQQLEVVVKEYTPEYVMRITGVPTTLLEEAAKIMGTSNSLLSTALQGVYQSNQATAAACQINNINLLLGHIGKPGSGILQMNSQPTAQNNRETGCDGEYPGFRNFLNQQHMQEIADHWNIDLIRMPHWNQPTHIQNMLNYIENGSIEMFWVSGTNPLVSLPNLHRVRELFTKPDLFLVVQDILPTETTAVADVVLPAAQWAEKTGCFTNADRTMHLSQKAVEPPGEAKADLDIFLDFGRRMGLRTKMEDP
;
A
#
# COMPACT_ATOMS: atom_id res chain seq x y z
N MET A 1 -17.68 -4.06 22.17
CA MET A 1 -17.14 -5.43 22.41
C MET A 1 -18.08 -6.39 21.70
N ARG A 2 -17.60 -7.20 20.76
CA ARG A 2 -18.42 -8.25 20.10
C ARG A 2 -17.76 -9.58 20.37
N VAL A 3 -18.42 -10.36 21.20
CA VAL A 3 -17.93 -11.61 21.76
C VAL A 3 -19.09 -12.60 21.70
N LEU A 4 -18.84 -13.78 21.13
CA LEU A 4 -19.83 -14.86 21.03
C LEU A 4 -19.84 -15.73 22.29
N ASP A 5 -18.73 -15.76 23.04
CA ASP A 5 -18.56 -16.55 24.26
C ASP A 5 -17.47 -15.93 25.16
N THR A 6 -17.54 -16.16 26.48
CA THR A 6 -16.58 -15.65 27.45
C THR A 6 -15.17 -16.19 27.16
N PRO A 7 -14.18 -15.34 26.82
CA PRO A 7 -12.83 -15.79 26.50
C PRO A 7 -12.05 -16.25 27.73
N ASP A 8 -11.22 -17.28 27.59
CA ASP A 8 -10.29 -17.74 28.62
C ASP A 8 -9.02 -16.87 28.66
N LYS A 9 -8.65 -16.27 27.52
CA LYS A 9 -7.52 -15.34 27.39
C LYS A 9 -7.78 -14.24 26.37
N TRP A 10 -7.03 -13.16 26.52
CA TRP A 10 -6.98 -12.02 25.60
C TRP A 10 -5.57 -11.89 25.03
N VAL A 11 -5.46 -11.74 23.71
CA VAL A 11 -4.18 -11.64 22.99
C VAL A 11 -4.11 -10.33 22.24
N GLN A 12 -3.01 -9.60 22.36
CA GLN A 12 -2.88 -8.25 21.80
C GLN A 12 -2.59 -8.29 20.30
N SER A 13 -3.24 -7.38 19.57
CA SER A 13 -3.04 -7.18 18.14
C SER A 13 -3.55 -5.78 17.73
N ALA A 14 -3.67 -5.54 16.43
CA ALA A 14 -4.40 -4.40 15.90
C ALA A 14 -5.18 -4.81 14.63
N CYS A 15 -6.11 -3.97 14.23
CA CYS A 15 -7.07 -4.25 13.18
C CYS A 15 -6.43 -4.33 11.78
N VAL A 16 -6.74 -5.39 11.04
CA VAL A 16 -6.24 -5.65 9.68
C VAL A 16 -7.26 -5.31 8.57
N LEU A 17 -8.23 -4.43 8.82
CA LEU A 17 -9.20 -4.04 7.78
C LEU A 17 -8.74 -2.88 6.90
N CYS A 18 -8.10 -1.88 7.52
CA CYS A 18 -7.62 -0.68 6.82
C CYS A 18 -6.31 -0.20 7.44
N SER A 19 -5.63 0.74 6.78
CA SER A 19 -4.24 1.17 7.04
C SER A 19 -3.96 1.92 8.34
N ASN A 20 -4.68 1.61 9.38
CA ASN A 20 -4.95 2.49 10.49
C ASN A 20 -4.59 1.86 11.82
N GLY A 21 -4.55 0.52 11.83
CA GLY A 21 -4.10 -0.35 12.91
C GLY A 21 -4.60 0.07 14.29
N CYS A 22 -5.91 0.21 14.41
CA CYS A 22 -6.52 0.31 15.72
C CYS A 22 -6.18 -0.90 16.58
N GLY A 23 -5.54 -0.63 17.73
CA GLY A 23 -5.31 -1.61 18.79
C GLY A 23 -6.58 -2.38 19.12
N LEU A 24 -6.43 -3.69 19.29
CA LEU A 24 -7.49 -4.59 19.73
C LEU A 24 -6.92 -5.77 20.51
N ASP A 25 -7.78 -6.40 21.31
CA ASP A 25 -7.50 -7.69 21.92
C ASP A 25 -8.38 -8.77 21.28
N ILE A 26 -7.78 -9.90 20.97
CA ILE A 26 -8.44 -11.10 20.43
C ILE A 26 -8.83 -11.97 21.62
N GLY A 27 -10.13 -12.23 21.77
CA GLY A 27 -10.66 -13.15 22.78
C GLY A 27 -10.59 -14.59 22.27
N VAL A 28 -9.94 -15.47 23.02
CA VAL A 28 -9.80 -16.89 22.69
C VAL A 28 -10.44 -17.76 23.75
N LYS A 29 -11.21 -18.77 23.31
CA LYS A 29 -11.77 -19.84 24.14
C LYS A 29 -11.59 -21.18 23.45
N ASP A 30 -11.14 -22.21 24.15
CA ASP A 30 -10.92 -23.57 23.59
C ASP A 30 -10.10 -23.58 22.29
N GLY A 31 -9.08 -22.72 22.21
CA GLY A 31 -8.21 -22.59 21.03
C GLY A 31 -8.86 -21.89 19.82
N ARG A 32 -10.04 -21.29 19.97
CA ARG A 32 -10.78 -20.58 18.91
C ARG A 32 -10.98 -19.11 19.25
N VAL A 33 -10.92 -18.25 18.24
CA VAL A 33 -11.31 -16.84 18.40
C VAL A 33 -12.82 -16.78 18.63
N VAL A 34 -13.24 -16.15 19.72
CA VAL A 34 -14.67 -15.97 20.08
C VAL A 34 -15.09 -14.51 20.07
N GLY A 35 -14.16 -13.57 19.88
CA GLY A 35 -14.48 -12.16 19.83
C GLY A 35 -13.28 -11.25 19.74
N VAL A 36 -13.56 -9.95 19.63
CA VAL A 36 -12.55 -8.89 19.74
C VAL A 36 -13.01 -7.78 20.67
N ARG A 37 -12.08 -7.26 21.46
CA ARG A 37 -12.22 -6.03 22.23
C ARG A 37 -11.48 -4.92 21.49
N SER A 38 -12.24 -4.04 20.85
CA SER A 38 -11.72 -2.83 20.20
C SER A 38 -12.71 -1.68 20.39
N ARG A 39 -12.21 -0.45 20.26
CA ARG A 39 -13.05 0.76 20.35
C ARG A 39 -14.09 0.91 19.23
N ALA A 40 -14.01 0.19 18.09
CA ALA A 40 -14.97 0.37 16.99
C ALA A 40 -15.01 -0.66 15.82
N THR A 41 -14.39 -1.85 15.87
CA THR A 41 -14.46 -2.82 14.73
C THR A 41 -14.63 -4.28 15.12
N THR A 42 -15.19 -5.06 14.19
CA THR A 42 -15.34 -6.54 14.23
C THR A 42 -14.86 -7.09 12.88
N CYS A 43 -13.80 -7.90 12.87
CA CYS A 43 -13.18 -8.39 11.64
C CYS A 43 -12.48 -9.75 11.80
N TRP A 44 -13.12 -10.67 12.51
CA TRP A 44 -12.51 -11.95 12.88
C TRP A 44 -13.28 -13.16 12.35
N GLU A 45 -14.45 -12.94 11.74
CA GLU A 45 -15.33 -14.01 11.25
C GLU A 45 -14.68 -14.87 10.16
N SER A 46 -13.82 -14.27 9.31
CA SER A 46 -13.12 -15.00 8.25
C SER A 46 -12.15 -16.06 8.79
N ILE A 47 -11.71 -15.95 10.05
CA ILE A 47 -10.83 -16.94 10.70
C ILE A 47 -11.52 -18.31 10.73
N HIS A 48 -12.82 -18.35 10.97
CA HIS A 48 -13.60 -19.59 11.06
C HIS A 48 -14.40 -19.89 9.80
N HIS A 49 -14.10 -19.24 8.67
CA HIS A 49 -14.84 -19.50 7.44
C HIS A 49 -14.74 -20.98 7.06
N PRO A 50 -15.85 -21.65 6.69
CA PRO A 50 -15.83 -23.10 6.40
C PRO A 50 -14.89 -23.46 5.25
N ASP A 51 -14.75 -22.55 4.27
CA ASP A 51 -13.94 -22.75 3.07
C ASP A 51 -12.45 -22.41 3.24
N ARG A 52 -11.96 -22.18 4.47
CA ARG A 52 -10.52 -21.94 4.70
C ARG A 52 -9.68 -23.04 4.06
N LEU A 53 -8.63 -22.66 3.35
CA LEU A 53 -7.66 -23.59 2.78
C LEU A 53 -6.87 -24.27 3.92
N LYS A 54 -6.79 -25.61 3.89
CA LYS A 54 -6.22 -26.42 4.99
C LYS A 54 -5.00 -27.24 4.59
N HIS A 55 -4.78 -27.45 3.31
CA HIS A 55 -3.66 -28.23 2.77
C HIS A 55 -3.31 -27.67 1.39
N PRO A 56 -2.08 -27.85 0.90
CA PRO A 56 -1.75 -27.49 -0.48
C PRO A 56 -2.56 -28.34 -1.46
N PRO A 57 -3.15 -27.73 -2.50
CA PRO A 57 -3.49 -28.47 -3.71
C PRO A 57 -2.58 -28.14 -4.89
N ILE A 58 -2.36 -29.14 -5.74
CA ILE A 58 -1.64 -29.03 -7.01
C ILE A 58 -2.60 -29.37 -8.15
N ARG A 59 -2.49 -28.66 -9.27
CA ARG A 59 -3.28 -28.93 -10.47
C ARG A 59 -2.77 -30.18 -11.17
N ARG A 60 -3.61 -31.20 -11.27
CA ARG A 60 -3.39 -32.42 -12.05
C ARG A 60 -4.60 -32.67 -12.93
N ASN A 61 -4.38 -32.96 -14.21
CA ASN A 61 -5.46 -33.24 -15.17
C ASN A 61 -6.57 -32.16 -15.17
N GLY A 62 -6.16 -30.89 -15.04
CA GLY A 62 -7.07 -29.74 -15.00
C GLY A 62 -7.81 -29.49 -13.67
N LYS A 63 -7.60 -30.33 -12.64
CA LYS A 63 -8.25 -30.19 -11.32
C LYS A 63 -7.24 -29.97 -10.21
N LEU A 64 -7.60 -29.15 -9.22
CA LEU A 64 -6.83 -28.99 -7.99
C LEU A 64 -7.05 -30.20 -7.08
N GLU A 65 -5.99 -30.97 -6.84
CA GLU A 65 -6.00 -32.15 -5.99
C GLU A 65 -5.12 -31.94 -4.77
N ARG A 66 -5.51 -32.50 -3.61
CA ARG A 66 -4.70 -32.43 -2.39
C ARG A 66 -3.28 -32.97 -2.63
N ALA A 67 -2.30 -32.25 -2.12
CA ALA A 67 -0.89 -32.61 -2.10
C ALA A 67 -0.30 -32.41 -0.71
N SER A 68 0.90 -32.95 -0.48
CA SER A 68 1.69 -32.62 0.71
C SER A 68 2.45 -31.30 0.52
N TRP A 69 2.85 -30.65 1.62
CA TRP A 69 3.74 -29.50 1.56
C TRP A 69 5.06 -29.78 0.86
N ASP A 70 5.65 -30.95 1.10
CA ASP A 70 6.93 -31.31 0.51
C ASP A 70 6.81 -31.47 -1.01
N GLU A 71 5.73 -32.10 -1.48
CA GLU A 71 5.45 -32.24 -2.89
C GLU A 71 5.20 -30.88 -3.56
N ALA A 72 4.33 -30.05 -2.98
CA ALA A 72 3.99 -28.74 -3.53
C ALA A 72 5.22 -27.82 -3.59
N MET A 73 6.00 -27.74 -2.52
CA MET A 73 7.18 -26.89 -2.48
C MET A 73 8.31 -27.42 -3.37
N SER A 74 8.49 -28.74 -3.48
CA SER A 74 9.48 -29.32 -4.39
C SER A 74 9.13 -28.99 -5.85
N LEU A 75 7.86 -29.11 -6.25
CA LEU A 75 7.41 -28.72 -7.59
C LEU A 75 7.70 -27.23 -7.87
N ILE A 76 7.41 -26.34 -6.92
CA ILE A 76 7.69 -24.91 -7.05
C ILE A 76 9.19 -24.65 -7.25
N VAL A 77 10.02 -25.28 -6.42
CA VAL A 77 11.48 -25.12 -6.45
C VAL A 77 12.09 -25.69 -7.73
N ASP A 78 11.62 -26.85 -8.18
CA ASP A 78 12.09 -27.49 -9.41
C ASP A 78 11.74 -26.63 -10.62
N LYS A 79 10.51 -26.08 -10.67
CA LYS A 79 10.11 -25.14 -11.73
C LYS A 79 10.90 -23.85 -11.71
N ALA A 80 11.14 -23.27 -10.53
CA ALA A 80 11.98 -22.08 -10.40
C ALA A 80 13.41 -22.33 -10.89
N LYS A 81 14.01 -23.48 -10.56
CA LYS A 81 15.35 -23.88 -11.03
C LYS A 81 15.40 -24.13 -12.54
N GLU A 82 14.39 -24.80 -13.08
CA GLU A 82 14.24 -25.05 -14.52
C GLU A 82 14.17 -23.72 -15.30
N ILE A 83 13.30 -22.81 -14.88
CA ILE A 83 13.13 -21.49 -15.50
C ILE A 83 14.40 -20.66 -15.39
N ARG A 84 15.04 -20.65 -14.21
CA ARG A 84 16.32 -19.96 -14.01
C ARG A 84 17.41 -20.48 -14.94
N ALA A 85 17.48 -21.78 -15.19
CA ALA A 85 18.48 -22.39 -16.06
C ALA A 85 18.24 -22.08 -17.55
N ARG A 86 16.97 -22.02 -17.98
CA ARG A 86 16.60 -21.78 -19.38
C ARG A 86 16.52 -20.31 -19.75
N LEU A 87 15.98 -19.48 -18.86
CA LEU A 87 15.87 -18.03 -19.01
C LEU A 87 16.92 -17.37 -18.09
N THR A 88 16.47 -16.73 -17.02
CA THR A 88 17.27 -16.20 -15.91
C THR A 88 16.35 -16.11 -14.68
N ASN A 89 16.83 -15.53 -13.57
CA ASN A 89 15.96 -15.19 -12.44
C ASN A 89 14.85 -14.17 -12.79
N HIS A 90 14.96 -13.45 -13.91
CA HIS A 90 13.90 -12.59 -14.45
C HIS A 90 12.76 -13.39 -15.10
N GLY A 91 12.88 -14.71 -15.21
CA GLY A 91 11.76 -15.59 -15.56
C GLY A 91 10.71 -15.73 -14.45
N ILE A 92 10.99 -15.20 -13.25
CA ILE A 92 10.18 -15.35 -12.04
C ILE A 92 9.70 -13.98 -11.57
N GLY A 93 8.38 -13.84 -11.39
CA GLY A 93 7.73 -12.64 -10.86
C GLY A 93 6.95 -12.90 -9.58
N PHE A 94 6.91 -11.90 -8.69
CA PHE A 94 6.15 -11.93 -7.45
C PHE A 94 5.10 -10.80 -7.43
N TYR A 95 3.88 -11.12 -7.04
CA TYR A 95 2.79 -10.16 -6.90
C TYR A 95 2.07 -10.31 -5.56
N THR A 96 2.21 -9.29 -4.73
CA THR A 96 1.83 -9.34 -3.32
C THR A 96 0.61 -8.48 -3.01
N SER A 97 0.32 -8.30 -1.72
CA SER A 97 -0.85 -7.56 -1.25
C SER A 97 -0.47 -6.42 -0.30
N GLY A 98 -1.45 -5.76 0.32
CA GLY A 98 -1.26 -4.93 1.52
C GLY A 98 -1.76 -5.64 2.79
N GLN A 99 -1.62 -6.96 2.90
CA GLN A 99 -2.15 -7.77 4.01
C GLN A 99 -1.13 -8.66 4.76
N LEU A 100 0.09 -8.83 4.24
CA LEU A 100 1.15 -9.59 4.93
C LEU A 100 1.78 -8.75 6.05
N PHE A 101 2.51 -9.39 6.94
CA PHE A 101 3.30 -8.73 7.98
C PHE A 101 4.65 -8.25 7.47
N LEU A 102 5.24 -7.30 8.20
CA LEU A 102 6.51 -6.64 7.88
C LEU A 102 7.61 -7.66 7.59
N GLU A 103 7.76 -8.65 8.47
CA GLU A 103 8.78 -9.68 8.38
C GLU A 103 8.62 -10.54 7.11
N GLU A 104 7.38 -10.76 6.70
CA GLU A 104 7.03 -11.57 5.52
C GLU A 104 7.40 -10.85 4.23
N TYR A 105 7.07 -9.56 4.12
CA TYR A 105 7.51 -8.76 2.98
C TYR A 105 9.02 -8.58 2.97
N TYR A 106 9.65 -8.36 4.13
CA TYR A 106 11.10 -8.19 4.19
C TYR A 106 11.84 -9.45 3.71
N VAL A 107 11.42 -10.64 4.16
CA VAL A 107 12.00 -11.91 3.69
C VAL A 107 11.75 -12.12 2.21
N LEU A 108 10.55 -11.80 1.71
CA LEU A 108 10.27 -11.91 0.28
C LEU A 108 11.13 -10.93 -0.55
N ALA A 109 11.32 -9.69 -0.08
CA ALA A 109 12.21 -8.72 -0.70
C ALA A 109 13.67 -9.20 -0.72
N MET A 110 14.15 -9.82 0.37
CA MET A 110 15.48 -10.46 0.39
C MET A 110 15.55 -11.61 -0.62
N ILE A 111 14.58 -12.51 -0.66
CA ILE A 111 14.56 -13.64 -1.59
C ILE A 111 14.59 -13.13 -3.04
N GLY A 112 13.73 -12.18 -3.40
CA GLY A 112 13.65 -11.65 -4.76
C GLY A 112 14.85 -10.80 -5.14
N LYS A 113 15.23 -9.80 -4.33
CA LYS A 113 16.27 -8.84 -4.69
C LYS A 113 17.67 -9.34 -4.36
N ALA A 114 17.90 -9.93 -3.19
CA ALA A 114 19.22 -10.42 -2.79
C ALA A 114 19.51 -11.82 -3.34
N GLY A 115 18.53 -12.73 -3.25
CA GLY A 115 18.70 -14.12 -3.63
C GLY A 115 18.55 -14.38 -5.13
N LEU A 116 17.49 -13.84 -5.74
CA LEU A 116 17.19 -14.01 -7.15
C LEU A 116 17.69 -12.83 -8.01
N ASN A 117 18.06 -11.70 -7.41
CA ASN A 117 18.50 -10.51 -8.16
C ASN A 117 17.50 -10.09 -9.25
N THR A 118 16.19 -10.24 -8.96
CA THR A 118 15.11 -9.89 -9.88
C THR A 118 14.52 -8.52 -9.54
N LEU A 119 14.09 -7.81 -10.58
CA LEU A 119 13.30 -6.58 -10.50
C LEU A 119 11.79 -6.84 -10.50
N HIS A 120 11.36 -8.09 -10.71
CA HIS A 120 9.97 -8.46 -10.96
C HIS A 120 9.23 -8.75 -9.65
N MET A 121 9.01 -7.68 -8.89
CA MET A 121 8.26 -7.72 -7.64
C MET A 121 7.36 -6.50 -7.57
N ASP A 122 6.08 -6.73 -7.33
CA ASP A 122 5.11 -5.66 -7.13
C ASP A 122 4.00 -6.09 -6.17
N GLY A 123 3.12 -5.17 -5.80
CA GLY A 123 1.97 -5.43 -4.96
C GLY A 123 0.69 -4.81 -5.50
N ASN A 124 -0.47 -5.33 -5.11
CA ASN A 124 -1.74 -4.68 -5.43
C ASN A 124 -1.87 -3.27 -4.79
N THR A 125 -1.02 -2.98 -3.79
CA THR A 125 -0.84 -1.66 -3.19
C THR A 125 -0.44 -0.62 -4.23
N ARG A 126 0.29 -1.01 -5.29
CA ARG A 126 0.63 -0.15 -6.43
C ARG A 126 -0.59 0.63 -6.95
N LEU A 127 -1.69 -0.07 -7.20
CA LEU A 127 -2.91 0.50 -7.79
C LEU A 127 -3.56 1.56 -6.89
N CYS A 128 -3.22 1.56 -5.60
CA CYS A 128 -3.80 2.39 -4.55
C CYS A 128 -2.86 3.51 -4.10
N THR A 129 -1.56 3.22 -3.94
CA THR A 129 -0.60 4.09 -3.24
C THR A 129 0.58 4.57 -4.09
N ALA A 130 0.78 4.04 -5.31
CA ALA A 130 1.94 4.42 -6.14
C ALA A 130 1.99 5.92 -6.44
N THR A 131 0.84 6.55 -6.71
CA THR A 131 0.77 8.00 -6.95
C THR A 131 1.21 8.78 -5.72
N ALA A 132 0.74 8.38 -4.53
CA ALA A 132 1.11 9.04 -3.30
C ALA A 132 2.61 8.93 -3.06
N ALA A 133 3.17 7.72 -3.21
CA ALA A 133 4.60 7.47 -3.12
C ALA A 133 5.42 8.36 -4.07
N ALA A 134 5.01 8.44 -5.34
CA ALA A 134 5.65 9.28 -6.33
C ALA A 134 5.59 10.76 -5.93
N SER A 135 4.41 11.28 -5.54
CA SER A 135 4.27 12.68 -5.13
C SER A 135 5.09 13.05 -3.91
N MET A 136 5.23 12.13 -2.94
CA MET A 136 6.06 12.37 -1.75
C MET A 136 7.54 12.41 -2.10
N ARG A 137 8.00 11.53 -3.00
CA ARG A 137 9.38 11.58 -3.50
C ARG A 137 9.67 12.85 -4.30
N GLU A 138 8.76 13.28 -5.18
CA GLU A 138 8.93 14.52 -5.94
C GLU A 138 8.95 15.76 -5.03
N SER A 139 8.09 15.80 -4.01
CA SER A 139 7.99 16.98 -3.12
C SER A 139 9.00 16.99 -1.96
N PHE A 140 9.37 15.82 -1.43
CA PHE A 140 10.13 15.70 -0.17
C PHE A 140 11.36 14.79 -0.26
N GLY A 141 11.64 14.19 -1.42
CA GLY A 141 12.81 13.34 -1.65
C GLY A 141 12.70 11.90 -1.12
N SER A 142 11.61 11.54 -0.45
CA SER A 142 11.37 10.17 0.05
C SER A 142 9.87 9.85 0.11
N ASP A 143 9.54 8.56 0.05
CA ASP A 143 8.17 8.06 0.26
C ASP A 143 7.84 7.98 1.76
N GLY A 144 7.82 9.15 2.42
CA GLY A 144 7.52 9.29 3.83
C GLY A 144 6.73 10.56 4.10
N GLN A 145 5.60 10.42 4.80
CA GLN A 145 4.77 11.57 5.14
C GLN A 145 5.54 12.54 6.06
N PRO A 146 5.56 13.86 5.79
CA PRO A 146 6.28 14.82 6.61
C PRO A 146 5.49 15.28 7.86
N GLY A 147 4.29 14.74 8.08
CA GLY A 147 3.44 15.08 9.22
C GLY A 147 3.79 14.29 10.49
N LEU A 148 3.80 14.98 11.63
CA LEU A 148 3.77 14.36 12.96
C LEU A 148 2.33 14.39 13.48
N MET A 149 1.64 13.25 13.45
CA MET A 149 0.28 13.13 13.98
C MET A 149 0.31 13.00 15.51
N GLY A 150 0.51 14.10 16.22
CA GLY A 150 0.49 14.08 17.69
C GLY A 150 -0.88 13.77 18.31
N ILE A 151 -2.00 13.73 17.56
CA ILE A 151 -3.36 13.77 18.14
C ILE A 151 -4.42 12.88 17.46
N LEU A 152 -4.18 12.32 16.27
CA LEU A 152 -5.17 11.46 15.61
C LEU A 152 -4.57 10.06 15.44
N THR A 153 -5.05 9.12 16.25
CA THR A 153 -4.93 7.67 15.99
C THR A 153 -6.16 7.25 15.20
N ILE A 154 -5.97 6.62 14.03
CA ILE A 154 -6.89 6.73 12.89
C ILE A 154 -7.53 5.35 12.59
N ARG A 155 -8.79 5.30 12.09
CA ARG A 155 -9.42 4.29 11.16
C ARG A 155 -10.04 5.07 10.00
N ASN A 156 -10.40 4.55 8.83
CA ASN A 156 -11.11 5.41 7.87
C ASN A 156 -12.44 5.91 8.47
N THR A 157 -13.12 5.04 9.23
CA THR A 157 -14.28 5.39 10.05
C THR A 157 -13.94 6.05 11.38
N VAL A 158 -12.84 5.71 12.06
CA VAL A 158 -12.46 6.31 13.36
C VAL A 158 -11.77 7.65 13.21
N LEU A 159 -10.98 7.86 12.17
CA LEU A 159 -10.54 9.15 11.71
C LEU A 159 -11.74 10.02 11.50
N TRP A 160 -12.72 9.50 10.76
CA TRP A 160 -13.94 10.23 10.54
C TRP A 160 -14.66 10.51 11.85
N CYS A 161 -14.83 9.54 12.76
CA CYS A 161 -15.36 9.79 14.11
C CYS A 161 -14.57 10.87 14.85
N ARG A 162 -13.23 10.86 14.81
CA ARG A 162 -12.39 11.89 15.45
C ARG A 162 -12.54 13.25 14.80
N ILE A 163 -12.70 13.29 13.48
CA ILE A 163 -13.02 14.52 12.75
C ILE A 163 -14.40 15.01 13.19
N LEU A 164 -15.40 14.13 13.29
CA LEU A 164 -16.73 14.47 13.79
C LEU A 164 -16.67 15.00 15.23
N ASP A 165 -16.00 14.30 16.15
CA ASP A 165 -15.79 14.76 17.54
C ASP A 165 -15.17 16.16 17.57
N ARG A 166 -14.24 16.45 16.65
CA ARG A 166 -13.57 17.75 16.55
C ARG A 166 -14.47 18.82 15.94
N LEU A 167 -15.35 18.46 15.00
CA LEU A 167 -16.35 19.33 14.37
C LEU A 167 -17.56 19.59 15.28
N ASP A 168 -17.87 18.68 16.19
CA ASP A 168 -18.98 18.81 17.15
C ASP A 168 -18.52 19.42 18.49
N GLY A 169 -17.22 19.69 18.64
CA GLY A 169 -16.63 20.34 19.81
C GLY A 169 -16.83 21.86 19.84
N ALA A 170 -16.45 22.49 20.96
CA ALA A 170 -16.65 23.93 21.20
C ALA A 170 -15.92 24.87 20.21
N TYR A 171 -14.83 24.40 19.61
CA TYR A 171 -14.00 25.17 18.68
C TYR A 171 -13.77 24.39 17.39
N PRO A 172 -14.80 24.25 16.54
CA PRO A 172 -14.73 23.37 15.38
C PRO A 172 -13.80 23.94 14.29
N PRO A 173 -12.93 23.12 13.69
CA PRO A 173 -12.13 23.54 12.55
C PRO A 173 -13.02 23.74 11.32
N LYS A 174 -12.51 24.45 10.31
CA LYS A 174 -13.15 24.48 8.99
C LYS A 174 -12.82 23.19 8.24
N LEU A 175 -13.82 22.61 7.59
CA LEU A 175 -13.66 21.42 6.76
C LEU A 175 -13.91 21.77 5.30
N ILE A 176 -12.90 21.58 4.46
CA ILE A 176 -13.02 21.70 2.99
C ILE A 176 -13.01 20.29 2.42
N VAL A 177 -14.02 19.95 1.62
CA VAL A 177 -14.12 18.67 0.93
C VAL A 177 -14.12 18.89 -0.56
N VAL A 178 -13.21 18.18 -1.25
CA VAL A 178 -13.15 18.13 -2.71
C VAL A 178 -13.61 16.76 -3.16
N ASP A 179 -14.84 16.66 -3.67
CA ASP A 179 -15.43 15.40 -4.14
C ASP A 179 -16.50 15.73 -5.20
N PRO A 180 -16.48 15.14 -6.40
CA PRO A 180 -17.58 15.33 -7.38
C PRO A 180 -18.94 14.92 -6.83
N ARG A 181 -18.98 14.01 -5.84
CA ARG A 181 -20.21 13.53 -5.19
C ARG A 181 -20.45 14.26 -3.88
N ARG A 182 -21.72 14.39 -3.51
CA ARG A 182 -22.11 14.83 -2.17
C ARG A 182 -22.05 13.66 -1.18
N SER A 183 -20.83 13.25 -0.84
CA SER A 183 -20.52 12.18 0.12
C SER A 183 -20.86 12.55 1.57
N GLU A 184 -20.82 11.59 2.51
CA GLU A 184 -21.08 11.86 3.94
C GLU A 184 -20.10 12.88 4.53
N THR A 185 -18.87 12.92 4.03
CA THR A 185 -17.89 13.95 4.41
C THR A 185 -18.28 15.31 3.85
N ALA A 186 -18.68 15.38 2.57
CA ALA A 186 -19.13 16.61 1.94
C ALA A 186 -20.37 17.22 2.61
N LYS A 187 -21.28 16.40 3.14
CA LYS A 187 -22.46 16.87 3.91
C LYS A 187 -22.09 17.62 5.20
N ARG A 188 -20.91 17.34 5.77
CA ARG A 188 -20.39 17.97 7.00
C ARG A 188 -19.40 19.11 6.70
N ALA A 189 -19.09 19.35 5.43
CA ALA A 189 -18.08 20.32 5.03
C ALA A 189 -18.57 21.76 5.28
N THR A 190 -17.64 22.63 5.67
CA THR A 190 -17.83 24.08 5.58
C THR A 190 -17.91 24.50 4.13
N ILE A 191 -16.99 24.00 3.29
CA ILE A 191 -16.98 24.21 1.84
C ILE A 191 -16.89 22.87 1.13
N HIS A 192 -17.81 22.63 0.20
CA HIS A 192 -17.78 21.48 -0.70
C HIS A 192 -17.46 21.97 -2.11
N LEU A 193 -16.27 21.62 -2.60
CA LEU A 193 -15.89 21.82 -4.00
C LEU A 193 -16.23 20.55 -4.76
N ALA A 194 -17.14 20.65 -5.74
CA ALA A 194 -17.59 19.52 -6.55
C ALA A 194 -17.09 19.64 -8.01
N PRO A 195 -15.79 19.39 -8.27
CA PRO A 195 -15.24 19.50 -9.61
C PRO A 195 -15.74 18.37 -10.52
N LYS A 196 -15.74 18.60 -11.83
CA LYS A 196 -15.88 17.54 -12.84
C LYS A 196 -14.76 16.51 -12.66
N ILE A 197 -15.09 15.24 -12.87
CA ILE A 197 -14.14 14.12 -12.73
C ILE A 197 -12.93 14.36 -13.63
N GLY A 198 -11.72 14.15 -13.10
CA GLY A 198 -10.47 14.30 -13.84
C GLY A 198 -9.92 15.74 -13.89
N THR A 199 -10.55 16.72 -13.24
CA THR A 199 -10.11 18.13 -13.29
C THR A 199 -9.32 18.60 -12.05
N ASN A 200 -8.74 17.66 -11.30
CA ASN A 200 -8.04 17.91 -10.02
C ASN A 200 -6.92 18.95 -10.15
N VAL A 201 -6.06 18.82 -11.17
CA VAL A 201 -4.92 19.74 -11.38
C VAL A 201 -5.39 21.18 -11.58
N ALA A 202 -6.42 21.39 -12.41
CA ALA A 202 -6.95 22.72 -12.66
C ALA A 202 -7.51 23.37 -11.39
N LEU A 203 -8.22 22.60 -10.57
CA LEU A 203 -8.73 23.09 -9.29
C LEU A 203 -7.61 23.50 -8.34
N LEU A 204 -6.61 22.64 -8.16
CA LEU A 204 -5.52 22.87 -7.21
C LEU A 204 -4.56 23.98 -7.67
N ASN A 205 -4.35 24.13 -8.97
CA ASN A 205 -3.63 25.28 -9.52
C ASN A 205 -4.40 26.59 -9.30
N GLY A 206 -5.74 26.55 -9.39
CA GLY A 206 -6.60 27.69 -9.04
C GLY A 206 -6.48 28.13 -7.59
N VAL A 207 -6.40 27.18 -6.66
CA VAL A 207 -6.14 27.48 -5.24
C VAL A 207 -4.78 28.15 -5.09
N GLN A 208 -3.71 27.58 -5.65
CA GLN A 208 -2.36 28.13 -5.56
C GLN A 208 -2.24 29.52 -6.21
N HIS A 209 -2.89 29.74 -7.35
CA HIS A 209 -3.01 31.06 -7.99
C HIS A 209 -3.54 32.10 -7.00
N LEU A 210 -4.61 31.76 -6.27
CA LEU A 210 -5.22 32.67 -5.30
C LEU A 210 -4.35 32.87 -4.05
N LEU A 211 -3.64 31.84 -3.58
CA LEU A 211 -2.70 32.00 -2.46
C LEU A 211 -1.60 33.02 -2.81
N LEU A 212 -1.01 32.90 -4.00
CA LEU A 212 0.04 33.80 -4.48
C LEU A 212 -0.51 35.21 -4.75
N LYS A 213 -1.62 35.33 -5.48
CA LYS A 213 -2.22 36.62 -5.85
C LYS A 213 -2.59 37.47 -4.62
N ASN A 214 -3.02 36.83 -3.52
CA ASN A 214 -3.44 37.53 -2.31
C ASN A 214 -2.33 37.69 -1.26
N GLY A 215 -1.10 37.22 -1.54
CA GLY A 215 0.01 37.31 -0.59
C GLY A 215 -0.18 36.48 0.68
N TRP A 216 -0.83 35.31 0.57
CA TRP A 216 -1.03 34.37 1.69
C TRP A 216 0.08 33.34 1.84
N VAL A 217 1.10 33.41 0.99
CA VAL A 217 2.27 32.52 1.05
C VAL A 217 3.13 32.88 2.26
N ASN A 218 3.67 31.86 2.92
CA ASN A 218 4.66 32.03 3.98
C ASN A 218 6.04 32.26 3.36
N GLU A 219 6.35 33.53 3.07
CA GLU A 219 7.58 33.93 2.38
C GLU A 219 8.85 33.47 3.09
N GLU A 220 8.89 33.54 4.43
CA GLU A 220 10.03 33.10 5.23
C GLU A 220 10.27 31.60 5.04
N PHE A 221 9.25 30.77 5.28
CA PHE A 221 9.35 29.32 5.11
C PHE A 221 9.72 28.92 3.68
N VAL A 222 9.08 29.55 2.69
CA VAL A 222 9.33 29.24 1.27
C VAL A 222 10.76 29.59 0.88
N SER A 223 11.30 30.72 1.36
CA SER A 223 12.67 31.13 1.07
C SER A 223 13.73 30.18 1.64
N GLU A 224 13.45 29.54 2.79
CA GLU A 224 14.40 28.66 3.48
C GLU A 224 14.29 27.18 3.07
N HIS A 225 13.10 26.73 2.64
CA HIS A 225 12.79 25.30 2.56
C HIS A 225 12.18 24.84 1.24
N VAL A 226 11.88 25.75 0.30
CA VAL A 226 11.18 25.41 -0.94
C VAL A 226 12.00 25.83 -2.15
N VAL A 227 12.04 24.96 -3.16
CA VAL A 227 12.62 25.24 -4.47
C VAL A 227 11.52 25.19 -5.54
N GLY A 228 11.74 25.86 -6.68
CA GLY A 228 10.83 25.79 -7.82
C GLY A 228 9.64 26.76 -7.78
N LEU A 229 9.63 27.73 -6.86
CA LEU A 229 8.52 28.69 -6.72
C LEU A 229 8.30 29.51 -8.00
N GLN A 230 9.36 30.02 -8.63
CA GLN A 230 9.21 30.86 -9.82
C GLN A 230 8.58 30.08 -10.98
N GLN A 231 8.95 28.81 -11.15
CA GLN A 231 8.35 27.92 -12.15
C GLN A 231 6.88 27.68 -11.85
N LEU A 232 6.52 27.48 -10.58
CA LEU A 232 5.14 27.31 -10.15
C LEU A 232 4.30 28.55 -10.45
N GLU A 233 4.81 29.76 -10.13
CA GLU A 233 4.14 31.04 -10.39
C GLU A 233 3.77 31.20 -11.86
N VAL A 234 4.71 30.89 -12.77
CA VAL A 234 4.47 30.94 -14.22
C VAL A 234 3.32 30.03 -14.62
N VAL A 235 3.29 28.81 -14.08
CA VAL A 235 2.24 27.82 -14.39
C VAL A 235 0.89 28.26 -13.85
N VAL A 236 0.81 28.64 -12.56
CA VAL A 236 -0.48 28.92 -11.92
C VAL A 236 -1.05 30.30 -12.29
N LYS A 237 -0.26 31.20 -12.87
CA LYS A 237 -0.73 32.51 -13.36
C LYS A 237 -1.92 32.42 -14.31
N GLU A 238 -1.97 31.38 -15.15
CA GLU A 238 -3.07 31.17 -16.11
C GLU A 238 -4.36 30.63 -15.48
N TYR A 239 -4.29 30.09 -14.26
CA TYR A 239 -5.41 29.44 -13.57
C TYR A 239 -6.24 30.44 -12.76
N THR A 240 -6.76 31.48 -13.42
CA THR A 240 -7.69 32.43 -12.78
C THR A 240 -8.98 31.72 -12.34
N PRO A 241 -9.76 32.26 -11.38
CA PRO A 241 -11.02 31.65 -10.95
C PRO A 241 -11.96 31.33 -12.11
N GLU A 242 -12.09 32.22 -13.10
CA GLU A 242 -12.95 32.05 -14.27
C GLU A 242 -12.46 30.91 -15.17
N TYR A 243 -11.14 30.82 -15.37
CA TYR A 243 -10.51 29.73 -16.13
C TYR A 243 -10.77 28.37 -15.44
N VAL A 244 -10.59 28.33 -14.12
CA VAL A 244 -10.81 27.15 -13.29
C VAL A 244 -12.28 26.74 -13.28
N MET A 245 -13.21 27.68 -13.16
CA MET A 245 -14.65 27.42 -13.24
C MET A 245 -15.04 26.80 -14.58
N ARG A 246 -14.49 27.29 -15.69
CA ARG A 246 -14.77 26.74 -17.02
C ARG A 246 -14.37 25.26 -17.14
N ILE A 247 -13.21 24.89 -16.60
CA ILE A 247 -12.71 23.51 -16.63
C ILE A 247 -13.44 22.63 -15.62
N THR A 248 -13.42 23.03 -14.35
CA THR A 248 -13.83 22.20 -13.22
C THR A 248 -15.33 22.25 -12.97
N GLY A 249 -16.03 23.30 -13.40
CA GLY A 249 -17.41 23.57 -13.02
C GLY A 249 -17.59 24.10 -11.59
N VAL A 250 -16.51 24.27 -10.82
CA VAL A 250 -16.58 24.84 -9.46
C VAL A 250 -16.84 26.35 -9.55
N PRO A 251 -17.87 26.89 -8.88
CA PRO A 251 -18.12 28.32 -8.82
C PRO A 251 -16.91 29.10 -8.31
N THR A 252 -16.61 30.25 -8.94
CA THR A 252 -15.49 31.12 -8.54
C THR A 252 -15.56 31.51 -7.08
N THR A 253 -16.75 31.85 -6.58
CA THR A 253 -16.99 32.24 -5.19
C THR A 253 -16.57 31.15 -4.20
N LEU A 254 -16.88 29.88 -4.47
CA LEU A 254 -16.49 28.76 -3.61
C LEU A 254 -14.98 28.49 -3.66
N LEU A 255 -14.37 28.64 -4.83
CA LEU A 255 -12.92 28.50 -4.99
C LEU A 255 -12.17 29.57 -4.19
N GLU A 256 -12.61 30.84 -4.31
CA GLU A 256 -12.06 31.97 -3.59
C GLU A 256 -12.23 31.83 -2.08
N GLU A 257 -13.41 31.40 -1.62
CA GLU A 257 -13.67 31.16 -0.21
C GLU A 257 -12.79 30.02 0.35
N ALA A 258 -12.65 28.92 -0.39
CA ALA A 258 -11.77 27.81 0.00
C ALA A 258 -10.30 28.27 0.10
N ALA A 259 -9.80 28.99 -0.91
CA ALA A 259 -8.44 29.51 -0.92
C ALA A 259 -8.19 30.49 0.24
N LYS A 260 -9.16 31.35 0.55
CA LYS A 260 -9.09 32.27 1.70
C LYS A 260 -9.01 31.51 3.02
N ILE A 261 -9.88 30.52 3.23
CA ILE A 261 -9.85 29.69 4.44
C ILE A 261 -8.49 29.03 4.63
N MET A 262 -7.91 28.45 3.56
CA MET A 262 -6.59 27.83 3.62
C MET A 262 -5.49 28.87 3.89
N GLY A 263 -5.46 29.94 3.11
CA GLY A 263 -4.41 30.97 3.13
C GLY A 263 -4.34 31.78 4.41
N THR A 264 -5.45 31.92 5.15
CA THR A 264 -5.48 32.62 6.44
C THR A 264 -5.51 31.67 7.65
N SER A 265 -5.27 30.37 7.45
CA SER A 265 -5.27 29.39 8.54
C SER A 265 -3.93 29.35 9.28
N ASN A 266 -3.97 29.04 10.58
CA ASN A 266 -2.74 28.83 11.37
C ASN A 266 -2.19 27.40 11.23
N SER A 267 -2.99 26.48 10.70
CA SER A 267 -2.65 25.07 10.53
C SER A 267 -3.52 24.44 9.46
N LEU A 268 -2.93 23.59 8.62
CA LEU A 268 -3.64 22.85 7.58
C LEU A 268 -3.24 21.36 7.61
N LEU A 269 -4.21 20.48 7.85
CA LEU A 269 -4.07 19.04 7.64
C LEU A 269 -4.75 18.66 6.33
N SER A 270 -3.97 18.17 5.38
CA SER A 270 -4.44 17.72 4.07
C SER A 270 -4.48 16.21 3.99
N THR A 271 -5.53 15.64 3.39
CA THR A 271 -5.59 14.21 3.10
C THR A 271 -6.26 13.96 1.76
N ALA A 272 -5.78 12.95 1.03
CA ALA A 272 -6.30 12.54 -0.26
C ALA A 272 -6.39 11.02 -0.36
N LEU A 273 -7.31 10.57 -1.21
CA LEU A 273 -7.62 9.16 -1.48
C LEU A 273 -7.73 8.94 -2.99
N GLN A 274 -8.36 7.83 -3.39
CA GLN A 274 -8.42 7.34 -4.77
C GLN A 274 -8.98 8.34 -5.79
N GLY A 275 -9.84 9.29 -5.39
CA GLY A 275 -10.31 10.35 -6.30
C GLY A 275 -9.19 11.25 -6.85
N VAL A 276 -8.07 11.34 -6.14
CA VAL A 276 -6.83 11.98 -6.61
C VAL A 276 -5.90 10.94 -7.22
N TYR A 277 -5.64 9.84 -6.48
CA TYR A 277 -4.58 8.88 -6.82
C TYR A 277 -4.86 8.01 -8.05
N GLN A 278 -6.12 7.78 -8.42
CA GLN A 278 -6.53 6.96 -9.56
C GLN A 278 -7.06 7.84 -10.70
N SER A 279 -6.19 8.69 -11.24
CA SER A 279 -6.46 9.55 -12.39
C SER A 279 -5.25 9.65 -13.32
N ASN A 280 -5.45 10.06 -14.57
CA ASN A 280 -4.36 10.16 -15.57
C ASN A 280 -3.27 11.19 -15.21
N GLN A 281 -3.61 12.21 -14.42
CA GLN A 281 -2.69 13.27 -13.94
C GLN A 281 -2.46 13.18 -12.43
N ALA A 282 -2.61 11.99 -11.85
CA ALA A 282 -2.68 11.81 -10.40
C ALA A 282 -1.44 12.31 -9.65
N THR A 283 -0.23 12.04 -10.17
CA THR A 283 1.02 12.47 -9.50
C THR A 283 1.11 13.99 -9.47
N ALA A 284 0.84 14.65 -10.61
CA ALA A 284 0.84 16.11 -10.69
C ALA A 284 -0.19 16.73 -9.74
N ALA A 285 -1.39 16.15 -9.66
CA ALA A 285 -2.45 16.60 -8.74
C ALA A 285 -2.05 16.40 -7.27
N ALA A 286 -1.50 15.25 -6.91
CA ALA A 286 -1.04 14.97 -5.55
C ALA A 286 0.10 15.90 -5.13
N CYS A 287 1.06 16.19 -6.03
CA CYS A 287 2.09 17.21 -5.78
C CYS A 287 1.48 18.60 -5.52
N GLN A 288 0.37 18.98 -6.16
CA GLN A 288 -0.26 20.27 -5.86
C GLN A 288 -0.81 20.36 -4.43
N ILE A 289 -1.26 19.23 -3.86
CA ILE A 289 -1.67 19.19 -2.43
C ILE A 289 -0.45 19.45 -1.54
N ASN A 290 0.68 18.83 -1.86
CA ASN A 290 1.94 19.06 -1.14
C ASN A 290 2.38 20.53 -1.28
N ASN A 291 2.34 21.08 -2.50
CA ASN A 291 2.69 22.48 -2.79
C ASN A 291 1.86 23.46 -1.95
N ILE A 292 0.54 23.25 -1.82
CA ILE A 292 -0.31 24.10 -0.97
C ILE A 292 0.19 24.12 0.48
N ASN A 293 0.56 22.96 1.04
CA ASN A 293 1.08 22.89 2.42
C ASN A 293 2.48 23.52 2.53
N LEU A 294 3.33 23.37 1.51
CA LEU A 294 4.66 23.99 1.44
C LEU A 294 4.57 25.51 1.33
N LEU A 295 3.72 26.04 0.44
CA LEU A 295 3.48 27.48 0.26
C LEU A 295 3.01 28.14 1.56
N LEU A 296 2.22 27.45 2.36
CA LEU A 296 1.71 27.96 3.63
C LEU A 296 2.66 27.70 4.83
N GLY A 297 3.74 26.93 4.63
CA GLY A 297 4.64 26.51 5.71
C GLY A 297 3.97 25.64 6.76
N HIS A 298 2.96 24.85 6.36
CA HIS A 298 2.19 23.92 7.21
C HIS A 298 2.78 22.51 7.19
N ILE A 299 4.10 22.40 7.37
CA ILE A 299 4.84 21.13 7.45
C ILE A 299 5.58 21.06 8.79
N GLY A 300 5.66 19.87 9.40
CA GLY A 300 6.42 19.65 10.64
C GLY A 300 5.83 20.32 11.89
N LYS A 301 4.59 20.80 11.85
CA LYS A 301 3.92 21.52 12.94
C LYS A 301 2.69 20.74 13.44
N PRO A 302 2.35 20.79 14.74
CA PRO A 302 1.12 20.18 15.26
C PRO A 302 -0.12 20.65 14.50
N GLY A 303 -0.99 19.70 14.13
CA GLY A 303 -2.21 19.99 13.36
C GLY A 303 -1.97 20.36 11.90
N SER A 304 -0.72 20.26 11.42
CA SER A 304 -0.33 20.59 10.05
C SER A 304 0.35 19.42 9.35
N GLY A 305 0.17 19.33 8.03
CA GLY A 305 0.89 18.39 7.17
C GLY A 305 -0.02 17.64 6.22
N ILE A 306 0.58 16.66 5.52
CA ILE A 306 -0.14 15.78 4.61
C ILE A 306 -0.24 14.40 5.24
N LEU A 307 -1.48 13.94 5.41
CA LEU A 307 -1.80 12.58 5.79
C LEU A 307 -2.10 11.77 4.53
N GLN A 308 -1.12 10.99 4.07
CA GLN A 308 -1.34 10.01 3.02
C GLN A 308 -2.12 8.83 3.62
N MET A 309 -3.37 8.70 3.19
CA MET A 309 -4.20 7.58 3.59
C MET A 309 -3.95 6.40 2.65
N ASN A 310 -3.45 5.32 3.24
CA ASN A 310 -3.41 4.03 2.57
C ASN A 310 -4.80 3.36 2.71
N SER A 311 -5.11 2.37 1.88
CA SER A 311 -6.40 1.65 2.00
C SER A 311 -6.23 0.37 2.82
N GLN A 312 -5.36 -0.53 2.37
CA GLN A 312 -5.11 -1.82 3.01
C GLN A 312 -4.25 -1.69 4.28
N PRO A 313 -4.41 -2.61 5.26
CA PRO A 313 -3.81 -2.51 6.58
C PRO A 313 -2.29 -2.36 6.58
N THR A 314 -1.60 -3.14 5.75
CA THR A 314 -0.13 -3.25 5.76
C THR A 314 0.48 -2.74 4.45
N ALA A 315 -0.23 -1.86 3.74
CA ALA A 315 0.29 -1.24 2.51
C ALA A 315 1.58 -0.44 2.75
N GLN A 316 1.74 0.13 3.95
CA GLN A 316 3.00 0.77 4.35
C GLN A 316 4.14 -0.25 4.49
N ASN A 317 3.87 -1.44 5.05
CA ASN A 317 4.88 -2.49 5.16
C ASN A 317 5.38 -2.95 3.80
N ASN A 318 4.46 -3.16 2.84
CA ASN A 318 4.83 -3.59 1.50
C ASN A 318 5.87 -2.63 0.86
N ARG A 319 5.61 -1.32 0.97
CA ARG A 319 6.48 -0.27 0.46
C ARG A 319 7.79 -0.14 1.24
N GLU A 320 7.71 -0.06 2.56
CA GLU A 320 8.89 0.18 3.41
C GLU A 320 9.88 -0.99 3.45
N THR A 321 9.43 -2.20 3.09
CA THR A 321 10.27 -3.41 3.01
C THR A 321 10.70 -3.75 1.59
N GLY A 322 10.06 -3.14 0.58
CA GLY A 322 10.48 -3.22 -0.83
C GLY A 322 9.80 -4.28 -1.69
N CYS A 323 8.60 -4.75 -1.31
CA CYS A 323 7.82 -5.69 -2.12
C CYS A 323 6.86 -5.01 -3.13
N ASP A 324 6.66 -3.68 -3.06
CA ASP A 324 5.92 -2.85 -4.03
C ASP A 324 6.91 -2.15 -4.99
N GLY A 325 7.90 -2.92 -5.43
CA GLY A 325 9.02 -2.46 -6.24
C GLY A 325 10.10 -1.69 -5.48
N GLU A 326 9.78 -0.97 -4.41
CA GLU A 326 10.74 -0.17 -3.63
C GLU A 326 11.89 -0.97 -2.99
N TYR A 327 12.79 -0.30 -2.28
CA TYR A 327 13.86 -0.91 -1.49
C TYR A 327 13.63 -0.67 0.00
N PRO A 328 14.06 -1.60 0.88
CA PRO A 328 13.86 -1.47 2.32
C PRO A 328 14.29 -0.09 2.85
N GLY A 329 13.47 0.53 3.68
CA GLY A 329 13.72 1.86 4.25
C GLY A 329 13.58 3.01 3.25
N PHE A 330 12.76 2.85 2.20
CA PHE A 330 12.53 3.87 1.16
C PHE A 330 13.80 4.30 0.42
N ARG A 331 14.74 3.37 0.27
CA ARG A 331 16.03 3.66 -0.34
C ARG A 331 15.87 3.93 -1.84
N ASN A 332 16.38 5.08 -2.26
CA ASN A 332 16.43 5.45 -3.67
C ASN A 332 17.41 4.54 -4.45
N PHE A 333 16.89 3.78 -5.41
CA PHE A 333 17.68 2.86 -6.24
C PHE A 333 18.72 3.57 -7.14
N LEU A 334 18.53 4.86 -7.42
CA LEU A 334 19.49 5.69 -8.15
C LEU A 334 20.66 6.16 -7.27
N ASN A 335 20.53 6.05 -5.95
CA ASN A 335 21.59 6.43 -5.03
C ASN A 335 22.49 5.22 -4.76
N GLN A 336 23.72 5.25 -5.28
CA GLN A 336 24.68 4.17 -5.14
C GLN A 336 25.04 3.88 -3.67
N GLN A 337 25.16 4.90 -2.82
CA GLN A 337 25.43 4.71 -1.39
C GLN A 337 24.29 3.94 -0.72
N HIS A 338 23.03 4.27 -1.04
CA HIS A 338 21.89 3.53 -0.51
C HIS A 338 21.92 2.06 -0.92
N MET A 339 22.24 1.77 -2.18
CA MET A 339 22.29 0.39 -2.66
C MET A 339 23.48 -0.38 -2.06
N GLN A 340 24.62 0.29 -1.84
CA GLN A 340 25.76 -0.28 -1.13
C GLN A 340 25.41 -0.61 0.32
N GLU A 341 24.74 0.29 1.06
CA GLU A 341 24.30 0.04 2.44
C GLU A 341 23.39 -1.20 2.53
N ILE A 342 22.43 -1.36 1.60
CA ILE A 342 21.58 -2.56 1.58
C ILE A 342 22.40 -3.80 1.22
N ALA A 343 23.30 -3.73 0.23
CA ALA A 343 24.13 -4.86 -0.17
C ALA A 343 25.02 -5.34 0.99
N ASP A 344 25.58 -4.41 1.77
CA ASP A 344 26.36 -4.72 2.96
C ASP A 344 25.50 -5.36 4.06
N HIS A 345 24.29 -4.82 4.31
CA HIS A 345 23.34 -5.38 5.27
C HIS A 345 22.87 -6.79 4.90
N TRP A 346 22.62 -7.06 3.62
CA TRP A 346 22.24 -8.38 3.11
C TRP A 346 23.44 -9.29 2.85
N ASN A 347 24.65 -8.79 3.07
CA ASN A 347 25.89 -9.52 2.88
C ASN A 347 26.03 -10.09 1.45
N ILE A 348 25.74 -9.28 0.44
CA ILE A 348 25.89 -9.59 -0.99
C ILE A 348 26.81 -8.58 -1.68
N ASP A 349 27.34 -8.94 -2.84
CA ASP A 349 28.06 -7.98 -3.69
C ASP A 349 27.09 -6.97 -4.31
N LEU A 350 27.48 -5.70 -4.37
CA LEU A 350 26.66 -4.64 -4.99
C LEU A 350 26.27 -4.98 -6.44
N ILE A 351 27.13 -5.68 -7.19
CA ILE A 351 26.84 -6.10 -8.57
C ILE A 351 25.65 -7.07 -8.68
N ARG A 352 25.30 -7.77 -7.59
CA ARG A 352 24.13 -8.64 -7.52
C ARG A 352 22.86 -7.87 -7.11
N MET A 353 22.98 -6.67 -6.55
CA MET A 353 21.82 -5.86 -6.19
C MET A 353 21.11 -5.35 -7.45
N PRO A 354 19.82 -5.64 -7.68
CA PRO A 354 19.13 -5.31 -8.92
C PRO A 354 18.73 -3.83 -9.03
N HIS A 355 19.68 -2.90 -9.07
CA HIS A 355 19.40 -1.45 -9.00
C HIS A 355 19.63 -0.67 -10.30
N TRP A 356 19.98 -1.35 -11.40
CA TRP A 356 20.30 -0.73 -12.70
C TRP A 356 19.07 -0.19 -13.46
N ASN A 357 17.86 -0.52 -13.03
CA ASN A 357 16.62 -0.03 -13.62
C ASN A 357 15.53 0.12 -12.56
N GLN A 358 14.44 0.78 -12.93
CA GLN A 358 13.25 0.87 -12.10
C GLN A 358 12.67 -0.52 -11.80
N PRO A 359 12.14 -0.72 -10.59
CA PRO A 359 11.36 -1.91 -10.26
C PRO A 359 10.22 -2.14 -11.24
N THR A 360 9.97 -3.40 -11.58
CA THR A 360 8.99 -3.73 -12.62
C THR A 360 7.58 -3.69 -12.04
N HIS A 361 6.77 -2.72 -12.46
CA HIS A 361 5.37 -2.66 -12.09
C HIS A 361 4.52 -3.74 -12.79
N ILE A 362 3.39 -4.08 -12.19
CA ILE A 362 2.49 -5.17 -12.61
C ILE A 362 2.10 -5.11 -14.08
N GLN A 363 1.81 -3.93 -14.64
CA GLN A 363 1.46 -3.83 -16.07
C GLN A 363 2.61 -4.28 -16.99
N ASN A 364 3.87 -4.04 -16.61
CA ASN A 364 5.03 -4.54 -17.36
C ASN A 364 5.23 -6.03 -17.11
N MET A 365 5.03 -6.52 -15.88
CA MET A 365 5.06 -7.96 -15.61
C MET A 365 4.02 -8.71 -16.44
N LEU A 366 2.81 -8.17 -16.62
CA LEU A 366 1.79 -8.73 -17.52
C LEU A 366 2.27 -8.76 -18.98
N ASN A 367 2.96 -7.71 -19.45
CA ASN A 367 3.59 -7.71 -20.79
C ASN A 367 4.67 -8.80 -20.90
N TYR A 368 5.44 -9.03 -19.84
CA TYR A 368 6.48 -10.05 -19.80
C TYR A 368 5.92 -11.48 -19.70
N ILE A 369 4.78 -11.66 -19.04
CA ILE A 369 4.01 -12.92 -19.12
C ILE A 369 3.45 -13.11 -20.53
N GLU A 370 2.97 -12.03 -21.15
CA GLU A 370 2.41 -12.08 -22.49
C GLU A 370 3.45 -12.52 -23.54
N ASN A 371 4.69 -12.05 -23.41
CA ASN A 371 5.78 -12.33 -24.34
C ASN A 371 6.65 -13.55 -23.97
N GLY A 372 6.38 -14.22 -22.84
CA GLY A 372 7.13 -15.39 -22.37
C GLY A 372 8.46 -15.08 -21.66
N SER A 373 8.72 -13.83 -21.27
CA SER A 373 9.90 -13.47 -20.47
C SER A 373 9.71 -13.72 -18.97
N ILE A 374 8.47 -13.79 -18.49
CA ILE A 374 8.10 -14.30 -17.17
C ILE A 374 7.25 -15.56 -17.38
N GLU A 375 7.72 -16.68 -16.84
CA GLU A 375 7.07 -17.99 -16.94
C GLU A 375 6.71 -18.60 -15.59
N MET A 376 7.15 -17.98 -14.49
CA MET A 376 6.63 -18.29 -13.16
C MET A 376 6.13 -17.01 -12.50
N PHE A 377 4.92 -17.06 -11.98
CA PHE A 377 4.31 -15.93 -11.29
C PHE A 377 3.73 -16.39 -9.96
N TRP A 378 4.19 -15.77 -8.88
CA TRP A 378 3.77 -16.10 -7.51
C TRP A 378 2.90 -14.97 -6.96
N VAL A 379 1.61 -15.27 -6.75
CA VAL A 379 0.63 -14.36 -6.19
C VAL A 379 0.44 -14.64 -4.69
N SER A 380 0.58 -13.63 -3.83
CA SER A 380 0.46 -13.79 -2.37
C SER A 380 -0.55 -12.82 -1.76
N GLY A 381 -1.59 -13.37 -1.12
CA GLY A 381 -2.58 -12.62 -0.32
C GLY A 381 -3.45 -11.65 -1.13
N THR A 382 -3.62 -11.89 -2.44
CA THR A 382 -4.38 -11.01 -3.34
C THR A 382 -5.04 -11.80 -4.47
N ASN A 383 -6.12 -11.24 -5.03
CA ASN A 383 -6.93 -11.86 -6.07
C ASN A 383 -6.92 -11.01 -7.36
N PRO A 384 -5.85 -11.08 -8.19
CA PRO A 384 -5.70 -10.31 -9.42
C PRO A 384 -6.82 -10.54 -10.44
N LEU A 385 -7.43 -11.73 -10.48
CA LEU A 385 -8.56 -12.02 -11.38
C LEU A 385 -9.87 -11.28 -11.03
N VAL A 386 -9.88 -10.55 -9.90
CA VAL A 386 -10.97 -9.65 -9.51
C VAL A 386 -10.49 -8.20 -9.39
N SER A 387 -9.26 -7.99 -8.91
CA SER A 387 -8.76 -6.66 -8.51
C SER A 387 -7.95 -5.90 -9.57
N LEU A 388 -7.37 -6.58 -10.57
CA LEU A 388 -6.65 -5.89 -11.65
C LEU A 388 -7.62 -5.30 -12.70
N PRO A 389 -7.26 -4.19 -13.36
CA PRO A 389 -8.02 -3.70 -14.51
C PRO A 389 -7.83 -4.62 -15.73
N ASN A 390 -8.73 -4.51 -16.70
CA ASN A 390 -8.70 -5.31 -17.94
C ASN A 390 -8.72 -6.83 -17.66
N LEU A 391 -9.72 -7.27 -16.89
CA LEU A 391 -9.84 -8.65 -16.41
C LEU A 391 -9.83 -9.72 -17.52
N HIS A 392 -10.30 -9.39 -18.73
CA HIS A 392 -10.21 -10.30 -19.87
C HIS A 392 -8.76 -10.69 -20.16
N ARG A 393 -7.90 -9.68 -20.36
CA ARG A 393 -6.47 -9.86 -20.59
C ARG A 393 -5.81 -10.61 -19.44
N VAL A 394 -6.09 -10.23 -18.20
CA VAL A 394 -5.48 -10.89 -17.03
C VAL A 394 -5.85 -12.37 -16.98
N ARG A 395 -7.12 -12.72 -17.26
CA ARG A 395 -7.55 -14.13 -17.33
C ARG A 395 -6.80 -14.89 -18.42
N GLU A 396 -6.74 -14.35 -19.63
CA GLU A 396 -6.02 -15.00 -20.75
C GLU A 396 -4.57 -15.28 -20.38
N LEU A 397 -3.87 -14.31 -19.79
CA LEU A 397 -2.48 -14.45 -19.37
C LEU A 397 -2.31 -15.49 -18.26
N PHE A 398 -3.20 -15.49 -17.27
CA PHE A 398 -3.09 -16.37 -16.09
C PHE A 398 -3.51 -17.81 -16.38
N THR A 399 -4.16 -18.07 -17.52
CA THR A 399 -4.50 -19.41 -17.99
C THR A 399 -3.62 -19.88 -19.14
N LYS A 400 -2.53 -19.16 -19.45
CA LYS A 400 -1.58 -19.60 -20.47
C LYS A 400 -0.89 -20.90 -20.03
N PRO A 401 -0.76 -21.90 -20.92
CA PRO A 401 -0.07 -23.15 -20.59
C PRO A 401 1.39 -22.98 -20.15
N ASP A 402 2.06 -21.94 -20.67
CA ASP A 402 3.48 -21.68 -20.42
C ASP A 402 3.74 -20.87 -19.13
N LEU A 403 2.67 -20.43 -18.43
CA LEU A 403 2.80 -19.73 -17.16
C LEU A 403 2.56 -20.68 -15.99
N PHE A 404 3.58 -20.92 -15.19
CA PHE A 404 3.48 -21.62 -13.92
C PHE A 404 3.02 -20.66 -12.81
N LEU A 405 1.76 -20.78 -12.38
CA LEU A 405 1.11 -19.87 -11.44
C LEU A 405 1.04 -20.48 -10.03
N VAL A 406 1.72 -19.84 -9.07
CA VAL A 406 1.63 -20.18 -7.64
C VAL A 406 0.73 -19.16 -6.96
N VAL A 407 -0.24 -19.63 -6.16
CA VAL A 407 -1.14 -18.75 -5.41
C VAL A 407 -1.13 -19.10 -3.93
N GLN A 408 -0.72 -18.15 -3.10
CA GLN A 408 -0.70 -18.26 -1.66
C GLN A 408 -1.85 -17.43 -1.08
N ASP A 409 -2.85 -18.10 -0.52
CA ASP A 409 -4.09 -17.48 -0.05
C ASP A 409 -4.69 -18.23 1.14
N ILE A 410 -5.68 -17.63 1.78
CA ILE A 410 -6.41 -18.14 2.95
C ILE A 410 -7.72 -18.84 2.56
N LEU A 411 -8.24 -18.53 1.37
CA LEU A 411 -9.53 -18.98 0.84
C LEU A 411 -9.38 -19.38 -0.64
N PRO A 412 -10.26 -20.26 -1.16
CA PRO A 412 -10.46 -20.39 -2.59
C PRO A 412 -10.94 -19.06 -3.18
N THR A 413 -10.18 -18.54 -4.14
CA THR A 413 -10.49 -17.33 -4.93
C THR A 413 -10.48 -17.64 -6.42
N GLU A 414 -10.98 -16.71 -7.24
CA GLU A 414 -10.91 -16.80 -8.71
C GLU A 414 -9.47 -17.05 -9.18
N THR A 415 -8.48 -16.38 -8.55
CA THR A 415 -7.07 -16.58 -8.89
C THR A 415 -6.57 -17.97 -8.48
N THR A 416 -6.95 -18.50 -7.31
CA THR A 416 -6.61 -19.89 -6.94
C THR A 416 -7.22 -20.89 -7.92
N ALA A 417 -8.39 -20.58 -8.50
CA ALA A 417 -9.12 -21.50 -9.38
C ALA A 417 -8.36 -21.83 -10.68
N VAL A 418 -7.42 -20.97 -11.08
CA VAL A 418 -6.56 -21.15 -12.26
C VAL A 418 -5.10 -21.47 -11.92
N ALA A 419 -4.72 -21.46 -10.64
CA ALA A 419 -3.34 -21.72 -10.20
C ALA A 419 -2.88 -23.16 -10.48
N ASP A 420 -1.59 -23.36 -10.69
CA ASP A 420 -0.96 -24.68 -10.74
C ASP A 420 -0.69 -25.23 -9.35
N VAL A 421 -0.32 -24.37 -8.41
CA VAL A 421 -0.12 -24.72 -6.99
C VAL A 421 -0.79 -23.67 -6.12
N VAL A 422 -1.57 -24.13 -5.14
CA VAL A 422 -2.13 -23.25 -4.10
C VAL A 422 -1.49 -23.57 -2.75
N LEU A 423 -1.03 -22.56 -2.03
CA LEU A 423 -0.40 -22.69 -0.72
C LEU A 423 -1.31 -22.09 0.37
N PRO A 424 -1.79 -22.87 1.34
CA PRO A 424 -2.67 -22.38 2.39
C PRO A 424 -1.90 -21.52 3.39
N ALA A 425 -2.27 -20.24 3.50
CA ALA A 425 -1.65 -19.28 4.38
C ALA A 425 -2.38 -19.11 5.73
N ALA A 426 -1.64 -18.73 6.77
CA ALA A 426 -2.16 -18.35 8.07
C ALA A 426 -2.64 -16.89 8.08
N GLN A 427 -3.78 -16.64 8.74
CA GLN A 427 -4.32 -15.29 8.93
C GLN A 427 -3.66 -14.53 10.08
N TRP A 428 -3.95 -13.23 10.18
CA TRP A 428 -3.39 -12.30 11.17
C TRP A 428 -3.47 -12.72 12.65
N ALA A 429 -4.46 -13.53 13.03
CA ALA A 429 -4.62 -14.07 14.40
C ALA A 429 -3.90 -15.42 14.61
N GLU A 430 -3.39 -16.03 13.54
CA GLU A 430 -2.80 -17.37 13.51
C GLU A 430 -1.27 -17.34 13.41
N LYS A 431 -0.70 -16.14 13.31
CA LYS A 431 0.73 -15.87 13.21
C LYS A 431 1.11 -14.60 13.97
N THR A 432 2.40 -14.46 14.27
CA THR A 432 2.96 -13.28 14.94
C THR A 432 3.75 -12.47 13.92
N GLY A 433 3.65 -11.15 13.99
CA GLY A 433 4.46 -10.24 13.20
C GLY A 433 4.03 -8.79 13.37
N CYS A 434 4.72 -7.91 12.67
CA CYS A 434 4.49 -6.47 12.78
C CYS A 434 3.70 -5.93 11.60
N PHE A 435 2.95 -4.85 11.84
CA PHE A 435 2.48 -4.01 10.76
C PHE A 435 2.60 -2.53 11.06
N THR A 436 2.80 -1.76 10.01
CA THR A 436 3.00 -0.32 10.04
C THR A 436 1.78 0.35 9.42
N ASN A 437 1.20 1.32 10.13
CA ASN A 437 0.02 2.03 9.68
C ASN A 437 0.37 3.28 8.86
N ALA A 438 -0.67 3.97 8.40
CA ALA A 438 -0.57 5.23 7.65
C ALA A 438 0.15 6.34 8.42
N ASP A 439 0.04 6.38 9.75
CA ASP A 439 0.75 7.34 10.60
C ASP A 439 2.19 6.89 10.95
N ARG A 440 2.63 5.76 10.38
CA ARG A 440 3.91 5.08 10.65
C ARG A 440 4.04 4.51 12.06
N THR A 441 2.95 4.38 12.81
CA THR A 441 2.97 3.57 14.03
C THR A 441 3.11 2.10 13.66
N MET A 442 4.13 1.45 14.24
CA MET A 442 4.33 0.01 14.13
C MET A 442 3.62 -0.70 15.28
N HIS A 443 2.79 -1.69 14.96
CA HIS A 443 2.10 -2.53 15.93
C HIS A 443 2.61 -3.96 15.85
N LEU A 444 2.68 -4.62 17.00
CA LEU A 444 2.89 -6.05 17.11
C LEU A 444 1.53 -6.77 17.11
N SER A 445 1.36 -7.73 16.21
CA SER A 445 0.28 -8.72 16.27
C SER A 445 0.80 -10.01 16.86
N GLN A 446 0.20 -10.48 17.94
CA GLN A 446 0.56 -11.78 18.54
C GLN A 446 -0.36 -12.88 18.04
N LYS A 447 0.22 -14.06 17.77
CA LYS A 447 -0.52 -15.28 17.47
C LYS A 447 -1.48 -15.62 18.62
N ALA A 448 -2.76 -15.71 18.30
CA ALA A 448 -3.83 -16.01 19.26
C ALA A 448 -4.28 -17.47 19.22
N VAL A 449 -4.35 -18.05 18.02
CA VAL A 449 -4.81 -19.41 17.74
C VAL A 449 -3.89 -20.12 16.73
N GLU A 450 -4.04 -21.43 16.58
CA GLU A 450 -3.33 -22.18 15.54
C GLU A 450 -3.99 -22.01 14.17
N PRO A 451 -3.22 -21.98 13.07
CA PRO A 451 -3.77 -21.98 11.72
C PRO A 451 -4.53 -23.29 11.42
N PRO A 452 -5.51 -23.27 10.51
CA PRO A 452 -6.34 -24.44 10.23
C PRO A 452 -5.58 -25.51 9.43
N GLY A 453 -5.66 -26.76 9.89
CA GLY A 453 -5.06 -27.91 9.19
C GLY A 453 -3.54 -27.81 9.12
N GLU A 454 -3.02 -27.79 7.89
CA GLU A 454 -1.60 -27.69 7.57
C GLU A 454 -1.21 -26.28 7.10
N ALA A 455 -2.09 -25.27 7.21
CA ALA A 455 -1.77 -23.90 6.79
C ALA A 455 -0.56 -23.34 7.56
N LYS A 456 0.28 -22.54 6.88
CA LYS A 456 1.54 -21.99 7.44
C LYS A 456 1.55 -20.46 7.35
N ALA A 457 2.31 -19.80 8.23
CA ALA A 457 2.57 -18.37 8.06
C ALA A 457 3.31 -18.11 6.75
N ASP A 458 3.03 -16.98 6.09
CA ASP A 458 3.67 -16.61 4.83
C ASP A 458 5.20 -16.56 5.00
N LEU A 459 5.68 -16.12 6.18
CA LEU A 459 7.10 -16.15 6.56
C LEU A 459 7.70 -17.56 6.41
N ASP A 460 7.05 -18.58 6.98
CA ASP A 460 7.55 -19.96 6.96
C ASP A 460 7.59 -20.52 5.54
N ILE A 461 6.61 -20.16 4.72
CA ILE A 461 6.52 -20.55 3.31
C ILE A 461 7.70 -19.97 2.51
N PHE A 462 7.96 -18.67 2.66
CA PHE A 462 9.06 -18.01 1.98
C PHE A 462 10.43 -18.51 2.46
N LEU A 463 10.60 -18.74 3.77
CA LEU A 463 11.84 -19.31 4.31
C LEU A 463 12.10 -20.73 3.80
N ASP A 464 11.07 -21.57 3.69
CA ASP A 464 11.20 -22.93 3.11
C ASP A 464 11.62 -22.86 1.63
N PHE A 465 10.98 -21.99 0.84
CA PHE A 465 11.38 -21.75 -0.54
C PHE A 465 12.84 -21.29 -0.66
N GLY A 466 13.25 -20.28 0.11
CA GLY A 466 14.62 -19.78 0.11
C GLY A 466 15.66 -20.85 0.46
N ARG A 467 15.38 -21.68 1.47
CA ARG A 467 16.25 -22.80 1.88
C ARG A 467 16.40 -23.84 0.77
N ARG A 468 15.29 -24.26 0.14
CA ARG A 468 15.29 -25.28 -0.93
C ARG A 468 15.87 -24.78 -2.26
N MET A 469 15.78 -23.47 -2.50
CA MET A 469 16.49 -22.80 -3.58
C MET A 469 18.01 -22.71 -3.33
N GLY A 470 18.46 -22.95 -2.11
CA GLY A 470 19.89 -22.92 -1.75
C GLY A 470 20.46 -21.51 -1.81
N LEU A 471 19.65 -20.49 -1.51
CA LEU A 471 20.12 -19.10 -1.46
C LEU A 471 21.11 -18.94 -0.30
N ARG A 472 22.21 -18.21 -0.54
CA ARG A 472 23.31 -18.00 0.41
C ARG A 472 23.83 -16.58 0.34
N THR A 473 24.35 -16.08 1.45
CA THR A 473 25.11 -14.82 1.50
C THR A 473 26.51 -15.00 0.90
N LYS A 474 27.27 -13.90 0.75
CA LYS A 474 28.68 -13.97 0.30
C LYS A 474 29.60 -14.76 1.24
N MET A 475 29.16 -14.97 2.49
CA MET A 475 29.88 -15.75 3.50
C MET A 475 29.37 -17.20 3.59
N GLU A 476 28.54 -17.64 2.62
CA GLU A 476 27.92 -18.97 2.57
C GLU A 476 26.91 -19.26 3.70
N ASP A 477 26.46 -18.23 4.41
CA ASP A 477 25.35 -18.35 5.37
C ASP A 477 24.00 -18.51 4.65
N PRO A 478 23.08 -19.37 5.16
CA PRO A 478 21.77 -19.65 4.56
C PRO A 478 20.76 -18.50 4.58
#